data_AF-A0A8T7ASW8-F1
#
_entry.id   AF-A0A8T7ASW8-F1
#
_cell.length_a   1.000
_cell.length_b   1.000
_cell.length_c   1.000
_cell.angle_alpha   90.00
_cell.angle_beta   90.00
_cell.angle_gamma   90.00
#
_symmetry.space_group_name_H-M   'P 1'
#
loop_
_entity.id
_entity.type
_entity.pdbx_description
1 polymer ?
#
loop_
_entity_poly.entity_id
_entity_poly.type
_entity_poly.pdbx_seq_one_letter_code
_entity_poly.pdbx_strand_id
1 'polypeptide(L)'
;MRKKRNLHSLETLAHGRESRWQRHVSGQLQSLQTEEQRLEQLHEYVSEYSSSAEQRAQVARASQSILALRGQRQFVDRLRDAVQQQTETVASKRDAAQHGISRWKQERSKRLAIQKFSERQQQEADRLKERRDQAQLDEVGRNGFLRKTT
;
A
#
# COMPACT_ATOMS: atom_id res chain seq x y z
N MET A 1 -29.36 -8.91 20.19
CA MET A 1 -28.01 -8.39 20.51
C MET A 1 -26.85 -9.16 19.85
N ARG A 2 -26.86 -10.50 19.73
CA ARG A 2 -25.79 -11.29 19.07
C ARG A 2 -25.41 -10.84 17.64
N LYS A 3 -26.40 -10.56 16.76
CA LYS A 3 -26.13 -10.12 15.37
C LYS A 3 -25.37 -8.78 15.29
N LYS A 4 -25.69 -7.78 16.12
CA LYS A 4 -24.98 -6.48 16.16
C LYS A 4 -23.53 -6.64 16.61
N ARG A 5 -23.26 -7.47 17.64
CA ARG A 5 -21.89 -7.79 18.09
C ARG A 5 -21.06 -8.48 17.00
N ASN A 6 -21.67 -9.37 16.22
CA ASN A 6 -20.99 -10.07 15.14
C ASN A 6 -20.61 -9.13 13.99
N LEU A 7 -21.47 -8.18 13.62
CA LEU A 7 -21.17 -7.21 12.56
C LEU A 7 -20.05 -6.25 12.95
N HIS A 8 -20.10 -5.70 14.17
CA HIS A 8 -19.03 -4.84 14.66
C HIS A 8 -17.69 -5.57 14.71
N SER A 9 -17.67 -6.84 15.17
CA SER A 9 -16.45 -7.66 15.15
C SER A 9 -15.91 -7.88 13.73
N LEU A 10 -16.78 -8.10 12.73
CA LEU A 10 -16.37 -8.23 11.34
C LEU A 10 -15.80 -6.93 10.76
N GLU A 11 -16.39 -5.78 11.11
CA GLU A 11 -15.84 -4.47 10.75
C GLU A 11 -14.45 -4.24 11.34
N THR A 12 -14.28 -4.52 12.65
CA THR A 12 -12.98 -4.40 13.33
C THR A 12 -11.94 -5.30 12.68
N LEU A 13 -12.30 -6.55 12.36
CA LEU A 13 -11.40 -7.48 11.69
C LEU A 13 -11.03 -7.01 10.27
N ALA A 14 -12.00 -6.53 9.50
CA ALA A 14 -11.77 -6.03 8.14
C ALA A 14 -10.90 -4.77 8.14
N HIS A 15 -11.16 -3.83 9.06
CA HIS A 15 -10.31 -2.67 9.27
C HIS A 15 -8.90 -3.05 9.69
N GLY A 16 -8.75 -3.97 10.64
CA GLY A 16 -7.45 -4.48 11.05
C GLY A 16 -6.67 -5.14 9.90
N ARG A 17 -7.34 -5.86 8.99
CA ARG A 17 -6.73 -6.44 7.79
C ARG A 17 -6.25 -5.37 6.82
N GLU A 18 -7.09 -4.40 6.48
CA GLU A 18 -6.72 -3.27 5.61
C GLU A 18 -5.52 -2.51 6.19
N SER A 19 -5.55 -2.15 7.47
CA SER A 19 -4.47 -1.40 8.14
C SER A 19 -3.15 -2.16 8.21
N ARG A 20 -3.18 -3.50 8.27
CA ARG A 20 -1.96 -4.33 8.14
C ARG A 20 -1.39 -4.25 6.73
N TRP A 21 -2.23 -4.40 5.71
CA TRP A 21 -1.79 -4.32 4.32
C TRP A 21 -1.33 -2.92 3.92
N GLN A 22 -1.99 -1.88 4.43
CA GLN A 22 -1.54 -0.50 4.24
C GLN A 22 -0.13 -0.31 4.77
N ARG A 23 0.15 -0.70 6.02
CA ARG A 23 1.50 -0.61 6.60
C ARG A 23 2.53 -1.43 5.81
N HIS A 24 2.14 -2.63 5.39
CA HIS A 24 3.01 -3.49 4.58
C HIS A 24 3.39 -2.82 3.25
N VAL A 25 2.40 -2.29 2.52
CA VAL A 25 2.61 -1.58 1.25
C VAL A 25 3.44 -0.31 1.44
N SER A 26 3.19 0.47 2.50
CA SER A 26 3.99 1.64 2.80
C SER A 26 5.46 1.28 3.01
N GLY A 27 5.76 0.20 3.74
CA GLY A 27 7.12 -0.30 3.89
C GLY A 27 7.75 -0.79 2.58
N GLN A 28 6.98 -1.47 1.74
CA GLN A 28 7.45 -1.91 0.42
C GLN A 28 7.78 -0.73 -0.51
N LEU A 29 6.95 0.31 -0.51
CA LEU A 29 7.17 1.52 -1.31
C LEU A 29 8.39 2.31 -0.82
N GLN A 30 8.58 2.44 0.49
CA GLN A 30 9.80 3.04 1.04
C GLN A 30 11.04 2.26 0.64
N SER A 31 11.01 0.93 0.77
CA SER A 31 12.12 0.07 0.33
C SER A 31 12.39 0.21 -1.16
N LEU A 32 11.35 0.25 -2.00
CA LEU A 32 11.49 0.46 -3.44
C LEU A 32 12.16 1.79 -3.75
N GLN A 33 11.69 2.88 -3.14
CA GLN A 33 12.25 4.21 -3.32
C GLN A 33 13.75 4.27 -2.96
N THR A 34 14.16 3.61 -1.86
CA THR A 34 15.58 3.54 -1.49
C THR A 34 16.41 2.79 -2.54
N GLU A 35 15.90 1.68 -3.08
CA GLU A 35 16.63 0.92 -4.10
C GLU A 35 16.67 1.64 -5.45
N GLU A 36 15.61 2.40 -5.79
CA GLU A 36 15.56 3.26 -6.99
C GLU A 36 16.59 4.39 -6.90
N GLN A 37 16.69 5.05 -5.74
CA GLN A 37 17.71 6.09 -5.48
C GLN A 37 19.13 5.52 -5.59
N ARG A 38 19.38 4.31 -5.09
CA ARG A 38 20.69 3.66 -5.25
C ARG A 38 21.01 3.33 -6.70
N LEU A 39 20.02 2.90 -7.48
CA LEU A 39 20.20 2.64 -8.91
C LEU A 39 20.54 3.93 -9.67
N GLU A 40 19.85 5.02 -9.34
CA GLU A 40 20.13 6.35 -9.90
C GLU A 40 21.56 6.81 -9.59
N GLN A 41 21.99 6.67 -8.32
CA GLN A 41 23.37 6.96 -7.92
C GLN A 41 24.40 6.12 -8.68
N LEU A 42 24.13 4.83 -8.91
CA LEU A 42 25.02 3.98 -9.71
C LEU A 42 25.09 4.44 -11.17
N HIS A 43 23.98 4.86 -11.77
CA HIS A 43 23.97 5.40 -13.14
C HIS A 43 24.72 6.72 -13.23
N GLU A 44 24.53 7.63 -12.28
CA GLU A 44 25.27 8.89 -12.20
C GLU A 44 26.77 8.60 -12.09
N TYR A 45 27.16 7.70 -11.19
CA TYR A 45 28.55 7.28 -11.03
C TYR A 45 29.13 6.66 -12.31
N VAL A 46 28.37 5.82 -13.03
CA VAL A 46 28.80 5.26 -14.33
C VAL A 46 29.03 6.36 -15.36
N SER A 47 28.15 7.35 -15.42
CA SER A 47 28.24 8.50 -16.33
C SER A 47 29.50 9.32 -16.05
N GLU A 48 29.72 9.69 -14.78
CA GLU A 48 30.91 10.42 -14.32
C GLU A 48 32.19 9.61 -14.53
N TYR A 49 32.14 8.30 -14.29
CA TYR A 49 33.27 7.43 -14.52
C TYR A 49 33.62 7.37 -16.01
N SER A 50 32.62 7.33 -16.89
CA SER A 50 32.81 7.26 -18.35
C SER A 50 33.39 8.57 -18.90
N SER A 51 32.90 9.72 -18.45
CA SER A 51 33.42 11.03 -18.88
C SER A 51 34.89 11.23 -18.47
N SER A 52 35.26 10.75 -17.29
CA SER A 52 36.64 10.79 -16.80
C SER A 52 37.53 9.63 -17.30
N ALA A 53 36.95 8.62 -17.94
CA ALA A 53 37.67 7.46 -18.45
C ALA A 53 38.56 7.80 -19.65
N GLU A 54 38.15 8.72 -20.51
CA GLU A 54 38.92 9.12 -21.70
C GLU A 54 40.24 9.81 -21.32
N GLN A 55 40.19 10.73 -20.34
CA GLN A 55 41.38 11.37 -19.78
C GLN A 55 42.30 10.36 -19.11
N ARG A 56 41.76 9.43 -18.30
CA ARG A 56 42.56 8.35 -17.69
C ARG A 56 43.18 7.42 -18.73
N ALA A 57 42.46 7.10 -19.81
CA ALA A 57 42.95 6.25 -20.88
C ALA A 57 44.07 6.94 -21.68
N GLN A 58 43.99 8.25 -21.91
CA GLN A 58 45.08 9.03 -22.50
C GLN A 58 46.34 9.01 -21.63
N VAL A 59 46.19 9.24 -20.33
CA VAL A 59 47.33 9.19 -19.39
C VAL A 59 47.92 7.77 -19.30
N ALA A 60 47.09 6.73 -19.24
CA ALA A 60 47.53 5.33 -19.19
C ALA A 60 48.26 4.88 -20.47
N ARG A 61 47.81 5.36 -21.65
CA ARG A 61 48.52 5.13 -22.92
C ARG A 61 49.86 5.86 -22.96
N ALA A 62 49.90 7.11 -22.52
CA ALA A 62 51.14 7.88 -22.44
C ALA A 62 52.17 7.24 -21.48
N SER A 63 51.70 6.56 -20.43
CA SER A 63 52.54 5.89 -19.43
C SER A 63 52.78 4.39 -19.71
N GLN A 64 52.31 3.85 -20.84
CA GLN A 64 52.47 2.45 -21.27
C GLN A 64 52.09 1.37 -20.21
N SER A 65 51.23 1.70 -19.26
CA SER A 65 50.90 0.79 -18.15
C SER A 65 49.77 -0.17 -18.52
N ILE A 66 50.14 -1.40 -18.91
CA ILE A 66 49.20 -2.49 -19.22
C ILE A 66 48.36 -2.89 -17.99
N LEU A 67 48.97 -2.86 -16.80
CA LEU A 67 48.28 -3.15 -15.54
C LEU A 67 47.14 -2.16 -15.25
N ALA A 68 47.35 -0.87 -15.51
CA ALA A 68 46.32 0.15 -15.33
C ALA A 68 45.12 -0.07 -16.26
N LEU A 69 45.37 -0.42 -17.53
CA LEU A 69 44.31 -0.73 -18.50
C LEU A 69 43.51 -1.98 -18.12
N ARG A 70 44.17 -3.02 -17.59
CA ARG A 70 43.50 -4.25 -17.14
C ARG A 70 42.64 -4.00 -15.90
N GLY A 71 43.15 -3.25 -14.93
CA GLY A 71 42.40 -2.87 -13.73
C GLY A 71 41.16 -2.03 -14.05
N GLN A 72 41.28 -1.09 -15.00
CA GLN A 72 40.16 -0.29 -15.48
C GLN A 72 39.05 -1.16 -16.08
N ARG A 73 39.38 -2.12 -16.95
CA ARG A 73 38.37 -3.03 -17.53
C ARG A 73 37.65 -3.85 -16.47
N GLN A 74 38.39 -4.46 -15.55
CA GLN A 74 37.80 -5.25 -14.47
C GLN A 74 36.87 -4.41 -13.58
N PHE A 75 37.20 -3.15 -13.34
CA PHE A 75 36.35 -2.24 -12.59
C PHE A 75 35.04 -1.94 -13.34
N VAL A 76 35.12 -1.65 -14.65
CA VAL A 76 33.94 -1.40 -15.49
C VAL A 76 33.04 -2.63 -15.53
N ASP A 77 33.59 -3.83 -15.64
CA ASP A 77 32.82 -5.06 -15.63
C ASP A 77 32.06 -5.24 -14.30
N ARG A 78 32.75 -5.06 -13.15
CA ARG A 78 32.10 -5.09 -11.83
C ARG A 78 31.01 -4.03 -11.67
N LEU A 79 31.23 -2.84 -12.24
CA LEU A 79 30.26 -1.76 -12.18
C LEU A 79 29.01 -2.08 -13.00
N ARG A 80 29.16 -2.71 -14.16
CA ARG A 80 28.04 -3.22 -14.97
C ARG A 80 27.28 -4.31 -14.24
N ASP A 81 27.99 -5.26 -13.64
CA ASP A 81 27.37 -6.33 -12.85
C ASP A 81 26.56 -5.75 -11.67
N ALA A 82 27.10 -4.73 -10.98
CA ALA A 82 26.41 -4.06 -9.88
C ALA A 82 25.14 -3.32 -10.35
N VAL A 83 25.21 -2.61 -11.47
CA VAL A 83 24.03 -1.94 -12.07
C VAL A 83 22.96 -2.96 -12.46
N GLN A 84 23.36 -4.08 -13.06
CA GLN A 84 22.43 -5.14 -13.43
C GLN A 84 21.75 -5.73 -12.19
N GLN A 85 22.51 -6.11 -11.18
CA GLN A 85 21.99 -6.66 -9.92
C GLN A 85 21.05 -5.67 -9.21
N GLN A 86 21.40 -4.38 -9.19
CA GLN A 86 20.55 -3.35 -8.61
C GLN A 86 19.25 -3.16 -9.42
N THR A 87 19.33 -3.23 -10.75
CA THR A 87 18.15 -3.16 -11.63
C THR A 87 17.19 -4.32 -11.37
N GLU A 88 17.70 -5.55 -11.26
CA GLU A 88 16.92 -6.74 -10.92
C GLU A 88 16.29 -6.61 -9.53
N THR A 89 17.03 -6.06 -8.56
CA THR A 89 16.53 -5.79 -7.21
C THR A 89 15.37 -4.79 -7.23
N VAL A 90 15.51 -3.68 -7.95
CA VAL A 90 14.45 -2.67 -8.12
C VAL A 90 13.22 -3.28 -8.78
N ALA A 91 13.39 -4.09 -9.84
CA ALA A 91 12.29 -4.76 -10.52
C ALA A 91 11.52 -5.67 -9.56
N SER A 92 12.22 -6.52 -8.81
CA SER A 92 11.62 -7.42 -7.80
C SER A 92 10.86 -6.64 -6.71
N LYS A 93 11.44 -5.54 -6.20
CA LYS A 93 10.79 -4.68 -5.20
C LYS A 93 9.55 -3.99 -5.77
N ARG A 94 9.59 -3.56 -7.03
CA ARG A 94 8.46 -2.94 -7.73
C ARG A 94 7.31 -3.93 -7.88
N ASP A 95 7.61 -5.14 -8.31
CA ASP A 95 6.62 -6.22 -8.39
C ASP A 95 6.01 -6.49 -7.03
N ALA A 96 6.83 -6.64 -5.98
CA ALA A 96 6.35 -6.87 -4.62
C ALA A 96 5.42 -5.76 -4.12
N ALA A 97 5.77 -4.49 -4.37
CA ALA A 97 4.94 -3.33 -4.04
C ALA A 97 3.61 -3.34 -4.81
N GLN A 98 3.63 -3.66 -6.11
CA GLN A 98 2.42 -3.73 -6.94
C GLN A 98 1.48 -4.86 -6.50
N HIS A 99 2.03 -6.02 -6.13
CA HIS A 99 1.26 -7.10 -5.51
C HIS A 99 0.65 -6.66 -4.18
N GLY A 100 1.44 -5.99 -3.33
CA GLY A 100 0.97 -5.44 -2.06
C GLY A 100 -0.18 -4.44 -2.24
N ILE A 101 -0.04 -3.49 -3.17
CA ILE A 101 -1.09 -2.49 -3.49
C ILE A 101 -2.36 -3.19 -3.93
N SER A 102 -2.25 -4.21 -4.78
CA SER A 102 -3.40 -4.98 -5.25
C SER A 102 -4.12 -5.69 -4.11
N ARG A 103 -3.36 -6.28 -3.16
CA ARG A 103 -3.93 -6.89 -1.94
C ARG A 103 -4.58 -5.87 -1.02
N TRP A 104 -3.94 -4.72 -0.80
CA TRP A 104 -4.52 -3.64 -0.01
C TRP A 104 -5.85 -3.15 -0.60
N LYS A 105 -5.91 -2.95 -1.93
CA LYS A 105 -7.16 -2.58 -2.63
C LYS A 105 -8.26 -3.63 -2.41
N GLN A 106 -7.95 -4.91 -2.53
CA GLN A 106 -8.90 -6.00 -2.27
C GLN A 106 -9.46 -5.96 -0.84
N GLU A 107 -8.59 -5.81 0.16
CA GLU A 107 -9.03 -5.76 1.56
C GLU A 107 -9.82 -4.49 1.88
N ARG A 108 -9.45 -3.34 1.29
CA ARG A 108 -10.23 -2.10 1.37
C ARG A 108 -11.63 -2.27 0.78
N SER A 109 -11.75 -2.89 -0.39
CA SER A 109 -13.05 -3.18 -1.00
C SER A 109 -13.92 -4.07 -0.10
N LYS A 110 -13.34 -5.10 0.53
CA LYS A 110 -14.05 -5.97 1.49
C LYS A 110 -14.54 -5.17 2.70
N ARG A 111 -13.69 -4.32 3.29
CA ARG A 111 -14.10 -3.46 4.41
C ARG A 111 -15.27 -2.56 4.04
N LEU A 112 -15.18 -1.88 2.90
CA LEU A 112 -16.24 -0.98 2.43
C LEU A 112 -17.56 -1.73 2.20
N ALA A 113 -17.50 -2.95 1.68
CA ALA A 113 -18.68 -3.80 1.51
C ALA A 113 -19.33 -4.17 2.87
N ILE A 114 -18.52 -4.54 3.86
CA ILE A 114 -19.00 -4.85 5.22
C ILE A 114 -19.61 -3.62 5.87
N GLN A 115 -18.94 -2.47 5.78
CA GLN A 115 -19.44 -1.20 6.30
C GLN A 115 -20.80 -0.85 5.70
N LYS A 116 -20.93 -0.89 4.37
CA LYS A 116 -22.20 -0.61 3.68
C LYS A 116 -23.31 -1.59 4.09
N PHE A 117 -22.97 -2.86 4.30
CA PHE A 117 -23.93 -3.85 4.78
C PHE A 117 -24.40 -3.55 6.21
N SER A 118 -23.48 -3.16 7.09
CA SER A 118 -23.76 -2.77 8.47
C SER A 118 -24.66 -1.53 8.55
N GLU A 119 -24.36 -0.51 7.73
CA GLU A 119 -25.18 0.70 7.60
C GLU A 119 -26.62 0.37 7.20
N ARG A 120 -26.82 -0.50 6.20
CA ARG A 120 -28.16 -0.96 5.81
C ARG A 120 -28.88 -1.70 6.93
N GLN A 121 -28.19 -2.59 7.64
CA GLN A 121 -28.77 -3.32 8.77
C GLN A 121 -29.18 -2.38 9.91
N GLN A 122 -28.43 -1.31 10.14
CA GLN A 122 -28.75 -0.30 11.14
C GLN A 122 -29.97 0.53 10.71
N GLN A 123 -30.03 0.96 9.44
CA GLN A 123 -31.20 1.66 8.89
C GLN A 123 -32.49 0.86 8.98
N GLU A 124 -32.45 -0.44 8.67
CA GLU A 124 -33.61 -1.32 8.80
C GLU A 124 -34.04 -1.48 10.28
N ALA A 125 -33.08 -1.60 11.20
CA ALA A 125 -33.38 -1.68 12.62
C ALA A 125 -34.02 -0.38 13.15
N ASP A 126 -33.55 0.77 12.68
CA ASP A 126 -34.06 2.08 13.09
C ASP A 126 -35.46 2.31 12.53
N ARG A 127 -35.73 1.94 11.26
CA ARG A 127 -37.09 1.95 10.69
C ARG A 127 -38.07 1.06 11.46
N LEU A 128 -37.66 -0.14 11.84
CA LEU A 128 -38.49 -1.05 12.62
C LEU A 128 -38.78 -0.51 14.02
N LYS A 129 -37.81 0.19 14.62
CA LYS A 129 -37.98 0.85 15.91
C LYS A 129 -38.96 2.03 15.78
N GLU A 130 -38.76 2.90 14.81
CA GLU A 130 -39.63 4.05 14.55
C GLU A 130 -41.08 3.63 14.31
N ARG A 131 -41.31 2.57 13.52
CA ARG A 131 -42.66 2.00 13.33
C ARG A 131 -43.29 1.51 14.64
N ARG A 132 -42.50 0.90 15.53
CA ARG A 132 -42.98 0.43 16.83
C ARG A 132 -43.29 1.59 17.77
N ASP A 133 -42.40 2.57 17.83
CA ASP A 133 -42.56 3.76 18.67
C ASP A 133 -43.81 4.54 18.22
N GLN A 134 -44.04 4.69 16.91
CA GLN A 134 -45.26 5.29 16.36
C GLN A 134 -46.52 4.51 16.75
N ALA A 135 -46.52 3.18 16.59
CA ALA A 135 -47.67 2.34 16.96
C ALA A 135 -48.01 2.47 18.46
N GLN A 136 -47.00 2.54 19.34
CA GLN A 136 -47.21 2.75 20.76
C GLN A 136 -47.80 4.13 21.08
N LEU A 137 -47.33 5.19 20.39
CA LEU A 137 -47.88 6.54 20.54
C LEU A 137 -49.35 6.58 20.10
N ASP A 138 -49.68 5.94 18.99
CA ASP A 138 -51.06 5.85 18.48
C ASP A 138 -51.97 5.11 19.46
N GLU A 139 -51.52 4.00 20.05
CA GLU A 139 -52.25 3.24 21.08
C GLU A 139 -52.51 4.07 22.34
N VAL A 140 -51.49 4.78 22.85
CA VAL A 140 -51.61 5.68 24.01
C VAL A 140 -52.57 6.83 23.70
N GLY A 141 -52.47 7.43 22.51
CA GLY A 141 -53.38 8.48 22.05
C GLY A 141 -54.83 8.01 21.98
N ARG A 142 -55.08 6.80 21.43
CA ARG A 142 -56.42 6.21 21.31
C ARG A 142 -57.04 5.91 22.69
N ASN A 143 -56.25 5.34 23.59
CA ASN A 143 -56.70 5.05 24.97
C ASN A 143 -56.93 6.31 25.79
N GLY A 144 -56.14 7.37 25.58
CA GLY A 144 -56.34 8.68 26.19
C GLY A 144 -57.61 9.40 25.69
N PHE A 145 -57.95 9.24 24.41
CA PHE A 145 -59.16 9.82 23.82
C PHE A 145 -60.44 9.12 24.32
N LEU A 146 -60.42 7.79 24.41
CA LEU A 146 -61.53 6.99 24.95
C LEU A 146 -61.83 7.34 26.42
N ARG A 147 -60.80 7.66 27.22
CA ARG A 147 -60.97 8.08 28.62
C ARG A 147 -61.55 9.48 28.82
N LYS A 148 -61.52 10.35 27.80
CA LYS A 148 -62.07 11.72 27.87
C LYS A 148 -63.52 11.81 27.36
N THR A 149 -64.02 10.76 26.73
CA THR A 149 -65.36 10.70 26.12
C THR A 149 -66.35 9.86 26.94
N THR A 150 -65.93 9.40 28.12
CA THR A 150 -66.78 8.77 29.15
C THR A 150 -66.86 9.71 30.33
#